data_AF-A0A952RTI9-F1
#
_entry.id   AF-A0A952RTI9-F1
#
_cell.length_a   1.000
_cell.length_b   1.000
_cell.length_c   1.000
_cell.angle_alpha   90.00
_cell.angle_beta   90.00
_cell.angle_gamma   90.00
#
_symmetry.space_group_name_H-M   'P 1'
#
loop_
_entity.id
_entity.type
_entity.pdbx_description
1 polymer ?
#
loop_
_entity_poly.entity_id
_entity_poly.type
_entity_poly.pdbx_seq_one_letter_code
_entity_poly.pdbx_strand_id
1 'polypeptide(L)'
;MLRVKTCDDAWTSMADKKTHFGRAGEYYGMSELLLRGWNVAVPVVDVGDDVFVIDDNDKTTWRLQVKSAETGPIAEADGNGVKARFKLSRTQLRSLQRIELFYMLLIRVDASWRFLVIPRPELLEIRNTYVAAAADREGPGRRPLGDDTATTDGLPFEVVLRGEDATGWGASLTPYLERWPETLPVVAGGPGTIA
;
A
#
# COMPACT_ATOMS: atom_id res chain seq x y z
N MET A 1 -41.81 -23.80 -30.17
CA MET A 1 -40.67 -23.04 -30.74
C MET A 1 -40.19 -22.06 -29.67
N LEU A 2 -38.88 -22.04 -29.44
CA LEU A 2 -38.12 -21.35 -28.39
C LEU A 2 -38.51 -19.87 -28.08
N ARG A 3 -38.38 -19.44 -26.81
CA ARG A 3 -37.17 -18.78 -26.27
C ARG A 3 -37.38 -18.40 -24.79
N VAL A 4 -36.62 -19.05 -23.90
CA VAL A 4 -36.35 -18.54 -22.55
C VAL A 4 -35.30 -17.43 -22.70
N LYS A 5 -35.59 -16.23 -22.22
CA LYS A 5 -34.58 -15.17 -22.04
C LYS A 5 -33.90 -15.42 -20.71
N THR A 6 -32.67 -15.91 -20.74
CA THR A 6 -31.72 -15.78 -19.63
C THR A 6 -31.40 -14.31 -19.43
N CYS A 7 -31.61 -13.81 -18.22
CA CYS A 7 -31.30 -12.45 -17.82
C CYS A 7 -30.58 -12.49 -16.47
N ASP A 8 -29.53 -13.30 -16.36
CA ASP A 8 -28.63 -13.35 -15.21
C ASP A 8 -27.24 -13.66 -15.78
N ASP A 9 -26.23 -12.84 -15.47
CA ASP A 9 -24.78 -13.17 -15.48
C ASP A 9 -23.82 -11.98 -15.71
N ALA A 10 -24.30 -10.73 -15.79
CA ALA A 10 -23.40 -9.58 -16.04
C ALA A 10 -22.95 -8.81 -14.77
N TRP A 11 -23.55 -9.03 -13.61
CA TRP A 11 -23.31 -8.19 -12.41
C TRP A 11 -22.43 -8.83 -11.32
N THR A 12 -22.08 -10.12 -11.43
CA THR A 12 -21.32 -10.83 -10.39
C THR A 12 -19.79 -10.87 -10.64
N SER A 13 -19.30 -10.47 -11.82
CA SER A 13 -17.90 -10.76 -12.24
C SER A 13 -16.84 -9.67 -11.94
N MET A 14 -17.21 -8.41 -11.68
CA MET A 14 -16.23 -7.32 -11.51
C MET A 14 -15.83 -7.02 -10.06
N ALA A 15 -16.71 -7.30 -9.09
CA ALA A 15 -16.40 -7.15 -7.67
C ALA A 15 -15.37 -8.20 -7.21
N ASP A 16 -15.46 -9.43 -7.74
CA ASP A 16 -14.52 -10.51 -7.42
C ASP A 16 -13.10 -10.26 -7.94
N LYS A 17 -12.90 -9.72 -9.14
CA LYS A 17 -11.52 -9.63 -9.69
C LYS A 17 -10.62 -8.66 -8.91
N LYS A 18 -11.19 -7.56 -8.39
CA LYS A 18 -10.45 -6.59 -7.56
C LYS A 18 -10.12 -7.14 -6.18
N THR A 19 -10.98 -8.00 -5.61
CA THR A 19 -10.69 -8.65 -4.32
C THR A 19 -9.59 -9.70 -4.47
N HIS A 20 -9.55 -10.46 -5.58
CA HIS A 20 -8.45 -11.40 -5.87
C HIS A 20 -7.10 -10.68 -6.02
N PHE A 21 -7.06 -9.52 -6.71
CA PHE A 21 -5.83 -8.74 -6.86
C PHE A 21 -5.35 -8.15 -5.52
N GLY A 22 -6.28 -7.62 -4.72
CA GLY A 22 -6.01 -7.21 -3.33
C GLY A 22 -5.37 -8.34 -2.53
N ARG A 23 -6.02 -9.50 -2.53
CA ARG A 23 -5.60 -10.69 -1.80
C ARG A 23 -4.28 -11.26 -2.28
N ALA A 24 -4.00 -11.25 -3.59
CA ALA A 24 -2.72 -11.68 -4.13
C ALA A 24 -1.57 -10.80 -3.62
N GLY A 25 -1.80 -9.49 -3.50
CA GLY A 25 -0.85 -8.58 -2.88
C GLY A 25 -0.62 -8.90 -1.39
N GLU A 26 -1.69 -9.13 -0.63
CA GLU A 26 -1.58 -9.54 0.77
C GLU A 26 -0.77 -10.83 0.93
N TYR A 27 -1.04 -11.87 0.13
CA TYR A 27 -0.27 -13.11 0.15
C TYR A 27 1.20 -12.92 -0.21
N TYR A 28 1.50 -12.05 -1.16
CA TYR A 28 2.87 -11.68 -1.49
C TYR A 28 3.58 -11.02 -0.29
N GLY A 29 2.97 -10.02 0.35
CA GLY A 29 3.56 -9.35 1.51
C GLY A 29 3.78 -10.32 2.68
N MET A 30 2.83 -11.21 2.93
CA MET A 30 2.95 -12.25 3.96
C MET A 30 4.04 -13.28 3.64
N SER A 31 4.16 -13.73 2.38
CA SER A 31 5.21 -14.69 2.02
C SER A 31 6.60 -14.10 2.21
N GLU A 32 6.80 -12.83 1.87
CA GLU A 32 8.07 -12.14 2.09
C GLU A 32 8.43 -12.04 3.58
N LEU A 33 7.46 -11.71 4.44
CA LEU A 33 7.66 -11.68 5.88
C LEU A 33 8.02 -13.06 6.45
N LEU A 34 7.31 -14.11 6.04
CA LEU A 34 7.58 -15.48 6.45
C LEU A 34 8.98 -15.92 6.02
N LEU A 35 9.40 -15.62 4.79
CA LEU A 35 10.76 -15.89 4.30
C LEU A 35 11.81 -15.14 5.14
N ARG A 36 11.49 -13.93 5.61
CA ARG A 36 12.36 -13.17 6.51
C ARG A 36 12.39 -13.68 7.94
N GLY A 37 11.66 -14.76 8.25
CA GLY A 37 11.63 -15.42 9.57
C GLY A 37 10.65 -14.81 10.56
N TRP A 38 9.73 -13.96 10.10
CA TRP A 38 8.69 -13.39 10.95
C TRP A 38 7.48 -14.30 11.03
N ASN A 39 6.90 -14.42 12.23
CA ASN A 39 5.60 -15.06 12.40
C ASN A 39 4.49 -14.10 11.98
N VAL A 40 3.65 -14.55 11.07
CA VAL A 40 2.56 -13.76 10.49
C VAL A 40 1.22 -14.25 11.04
N ALA A 41 0.46 -13.36 11.66
CA ALA A 41 -0.87 -13.64 12.18
C ALA A 41 -1.92 -12.75 11.47
N VAL A 42 -2.94 -13.39 10.90
CA VAL A 42 -4.07 -12.71 10.26
C VAL A 42 -5.30 -12.82 11.18
N PRO A 43 -5.84 -11.71 11.70
CA PRO A 43 -7.04 -11.75 12.52
C PRO A 43 -8.26 -12.08 11.66
N VAL A 44 -8.92 -13.21 11.94
CA VAL A 44 -10.13 -13.63 11.20
C VAL A 44 -11.41 -12.98 11.73
N VAL A 45 -11.39 -12.52 12.98
CA VAL A 45 -12.58 -12.03 13.72
C VAL A 45 -12.60 -10.51 13.86
N ASP A 46 -11.48 -9.83 13.61
CA ASP A 46 -11.37 -8.39 13.78
C ASP A 46 -11.66 -7.65 12.46
N VAL A 47 -12.20 -6.43 12.56
CA VAL A 47 -12.67 -5.60 11.42
C VAL A 47 -11.49 -4.94 10.68
N GLY A 48 -10.28 -5.48 10.82
CA GLY A 48 -9.04 -4.90 10.29
C GLY A 48 -8.52 -5.64 9.06
N ASP A 49 -8.13 -4.88 8.03
CA ASP A 49 -7.36 -5.37 6.86
C ASP A 49 -5.85 -5.53 7.19
N ASP A 50 -5.48 -5.52 8.47
CA ASP A 50 -4.08 -5.47 8.92
C ASP A 50 -3.55 -6.87 9.25
N VAL A 51 -2.28 -7.09 8.93
CA VAL A 51 -1.52 -8.28 9.28
C VAL A 51 -0.66 -7.98 10.51
N PHE A 52 -0.61 -8.89 11.49
CA PHE A 52 0.30 -8.79 12.61
C PHE A 52 1.57 -9.59 12.33
N VAL A 53 2.71 -8.97 12.64
CA VAL A 53 4.03 -9.54 12.44
C VAL A 53 4.71 -9.61 13.81
N ILE A 54 5.17 -10.79 14.19
CA ILE A 54 5.70 -11.06 15.53
C ILE A 54 7.11 -11.64 15.39
N ASP A 55 8.08 -11.06 16.10
CA ASP A 55 9.38 -11.69 16.34
C ASP A 55 9.26 -12.56 17.60
N ASP A 56 9.51 -13.86 17.46
CA ASP A 56 9.46 -14.80 18.59
C ASP A 56 10.64 -14.60 19.56
N ASN A 57 11.76 -14.05 19.07
CA ASN A 57 12.98 -13.84 19.87
C ASN A 57 12.84 -12.62 20.78
N ASP A 58 12.40 -11.49 20.22
CA ASP A 58 12.32 -10.20 20.92
C ASP A 58 10.90 -9.83 21.38
N LYS A 59 9.90 -10.69 21.13
CA LYS A 59 8.47 -10.44 21.43
C LYS A 59 7.92 -9.13 20.87
N THR A 60 8.60 -8.55 19.88
CA THR A 60 8.18 -7.32 19.24
C THR A 60 7.04 -7.65 18.27
N THR A 61 5.97 -6.85 18.33
CA THR A 61 4.82 -6.98 17.44
C THR A 61 4.69 -5.72 16.61
N TRP A 62 4.50 -5.89 15.30
CA TRP A 62 4.23 -4.82 14.35
C TRP A 62 2.94 -5.09 13.59
N ARG A 63 2.30 -4.03 13.07
CA ARG A 63 1.17 -4.14 12.14
C ARG A 63 1.62 -3.80 10.73
N LEU A 64 1.16 -4.55 9.75
CA LEU A 64 1.39 -4.32 8.34
C LEU A 64 0.04 -4.17 7.61
N GLN A 65 -0.23 -2.99 7.07
CA GLN A 65 -1.32 -2.76 6.13
C GLN A 65 -0.80 -2.95 4.72
N VAL A 66 -1.23 -4.02 4.05
CA VAL A 66 -0.94 -4.21 2.62
C VAL A 66 -2.00 -3.49 1.79
N LYS A 67 -1.58 -2.72 0.78
CA LYS A 67 -2.47 -2.20 -0.27
C LYS A 67 -1.81 -2.46 -1.61
N SER A 68 -2.54 -3.07 -2.54
CA SER A 68 -2.09 -3.27 -3.91
C SER A 68 -2.81 -2.33 -4.87
N ALA A 69 -2.11 -1.93 -5.93
CA ALA A 69 -2.67 -1.11 -6.99
C ALA A 69 -2.30 -1.67 -8.37
N GLU A 70 -3.29 -1.66 -9.27
CA GLU A 70 -3.04 -1.78 -10.70
C GLU A 70 -2.39 -0.48 -11.20
N THR A 71 -1.50 -0.62 -12.18
CA THR A 71 -0.76 0.50 -12.76
C THR A 71 -1.46 1.04 -14.00
N GLY A 72 -1.36 2.36 -14.19
CA GLY A 72 -1.66 3.03 -15.45
C GLY A 72 -0.39 3.64 -16.04
N PRO A 73 -0.30 3.78 -17.37
CA PRO A 73 0.82 4.46 -18.01
C PRO A 73 0.85 5.95 -17.63
N ILE A 74 2.05 6.51 -17.54
CA ILE A 74 2.22 7.96 -17.44
C ILE A 74 2.23 8.53 -18.86
N ALA A 75 1.31 9.45 -19.15
CA ALA A 75 1.24 10.15 -20.43
C ALA A 75 2.33 11.23 -20.50
N GLU A 76 3.60 10.84 -20.54
CA GLU A 76 4.75 11.75 -20.73
C GLU A 76 5.72 11.18 -21.78
N ALA A 77 6.50 12.08 -22.39
CA ALA A 77 7.33 11.83 -23.58
C ALA A 77 8.40 10.73 -23.42
N ASP A 78 8.75 10.36 -22.18
CA ASP A 78 9.88 9.49 -21.88
C ASP A 78 9.47 8.02 -21.63
N GLY A 79 8.18 7.71 -21.71
CA GLY A 79 7.62 6.36 -21.88
C GLY A 79 7.84 5.31 -20.77
N ASN A 80 8.69 5.56 -19.78
CA ASN A 80 9.23 4.50 -18.91
C ASN A 80 8.76 4.55 -17.44
N GLY A 81 7.60 5.17 -17.20
CA GLY A 81 7.05 5.33 -15.85
C GLY A 81 5.63 4.79 -15.71
N VAL A 82 5.35 4.23 -14.54
CA VAL A 82 4.01 3.74 -14.18
C VAL A 82 3.45 4.52 -13.00
N LYS A 83 2.13 4.64 -12.98
CA LYS A 83 1.39 5.35 -11.95
C LYS A 83 0.44 4.40 -11.25
N ALA A 84 0.59 4.31 -9.93
CA ALA A 84 -0.21 3.47 -9.05
C ALA A 84 -1.06 4.35 -8.13
N ARG A 85 -2.33 3.96 -7.96
CA ARG A 85 -3.28 4.69 -7.10
C ARG A 85 -3.74 3.81 -5.96
N PHE A 86 -3.49 4.29 -4.74
CA PHE A 86 -3.91 3.67 -3.51
C PHE A 86 -5.02 4.50 -2.87
N LYS A 87 -5.88 3.81 -2.11
CA LYS A 87 -6.84 4.43 -1.21
C LYS A 87 -6.42 4.08 0.22
N LEU A 88 -5.90 5.06 0.94
CA LEU A 88 -5.53 4.95 2.34
C LEU A 88 -6.69 5.44 3.23
N SER A 89 -6.68 5.08 4.51
CA SER A 89 -7.59 5.63 5.52
C SER A 89 -6.94 6.85 6.17
N ARG A 90 -7.63 8.00 6.16
CA ARG A 90 -7.17 9.22 6.86
C ARG A 90 -7.11 8.99 8.35
N THR A 91 -8.13 8.32 8.89
CA THR A 91 -8.23 7.99 10.31
C THR A 91 -7.07 7.09 10.71
N GLN A 92 -6.84 5.99 9.98
CA GLN A 92 -5.73 5.06 10.27
C GLN A 92 -4.36 5.73 10.18
N LEU A 93 -4.15 6.62 9.19
CA LEU A 93 -2.90 7.35 9.04
C LEU A 93 -2.61 8.27 10.25
N ARG A 94 -3.65 8.92 10.79
CA ARG A 94 -3.53 9.89 11.89
C ARG A 94 -3.63 9.26 13.28
N SER A 95 -4.34 8.16 13.43
CA SER A 95 -4.54 7.52 14.72
C SER A 95 -3.22 6.98 15.26
N LEU A 96 -2.83 7.46 16.43
CA LEU A 96 -1.78 6.83 17.21
C LEU A 96 -2.27 5.46 17.69
N GLN A 97 -1.47 4.44 17.47
CA GLN A 97 -1.74 3.07 17.87
C GLN A 97 -0.62 2.61 18.80
N ARG A 98 -0.93 1.71 19.74
CA ARG A 98 0.10 1.13 20.63
C ARG A 98 1.14 0.30 19.88
N ILE A 99 0.69 -0.37 18.83
CA ILE A 99 1.53 -1.15 17.92
C ILE A 99 1.68 -0.33 16.66
N GLU A 100 2.92 -0.04 16.27
CA GLU A 100 3.18 0.78 15.09
C GLU A 100 2.73 0.08 13.80
N LEU A 101 2.25 0.88 12.86
CA LEU A 101 1.73 0.44 11.58
C LEU A 101 2.72 0.76 10.48
N PHE A 102 3.00 -0.22 9.63
CA PHE A 102 3.69 -0.05 8.37
C PHE A 102 2.69 -0.18 7.23
N TYR A 103 2.85 0.65 6.19
CA TYR A 103 2.15 0.49 4.93
C TYR A 103 3.06 -0.25 3.96
N MET A 104 2.61 -1.40 3.46
CA MET A 104 3.21 -2.07 2.32
C MET A 104 2.40 -1.76 1.07
N LEU A 105 2.93 -0.89 0.22
CA LEU A 105 2.27 -0.46 -1.01
C LEU A 105 2.83 -1.27 -2.17
N LEU A 106 2.01 -2.17 -2.70
CA LEU A 106 2.39 -3.10 -3.76
C LEU A 106 1.95 -2.56 -5.11
N ILE A 107 2.91 -2.45 -6.02
CA ILE A 107 2.73 -1.96 -7.38
C ILE A 107 2.99 -3.13 -8.31
N ARG A 108 1.97 -3.51 -9.09
CA ARG A 108 2.13 -4.54 -10.11
C ARG A 108 2.73 -3.94 -11.38
N VAL A 109 3.96 -4.34 -11.71
CA VAL A 109 4.65 -3.97 -12.96
C VAL A 109 4.87 -5.25 -13.74
N ASP A 110 4.17 -5.38 -14.88
CA ASP A 110 4.14 -6.59 -15.70
C ASP A 110 3.85 -7.85 -14.86
N ALA A 111 4.82 -8.76 -14.81
CA ALA A 111 4.77 -10.03 -14.10
C ALA A 111 5.38 -9.97 -12.68
N SER A 112 5.80 -8.80 -12.20
CA SER A 112 6.50 -8.63 -10.92
C SER A 112 5.81 -7.65 -9.97
N TRP A 113 6.03 -7.83 -8.67
CA TRP A 113 5.61 -6.89 -7.64
C TRP A 113 6.79 -6.00 -7.27
N ARG A 114 6.59 -4.69 -7.34
CA ARG A 114 7.47 -3.71 -6.68
C ARG A 114 6.76 -3.22 -5.44
N PHE A 115 7.52 -2.86 -4.40
CA PHE A 115 6.92 -2.53 -3.12
C PHE A 115 7.58 -1.34 -2.44
N LEU A 116 6.79 -0.63 -1.65
CA LEU A 116 7.26 0.38 -0.69
C LEU A 116 6.86 -0.09 0.71
N VAL A 117 7.78 -0.12 1.66
CA VAL A 117 7.46 -0.33 3.08
C VAL A 117 7.72 0.97 3.83
N ILE A 118 6.65 1.65 4.25
CA ILE A 118 6.73 2.99 4.84
C ILE A 118 6.10 2.96 6.24
N PRO A 119 6.81 3.39 7.29
CA PRO A 119 6.21 3.59 8.60
C PRO A 119 5.08 4.63 8.53
N ARG A 120 3.97 4.38 9.21
CA ARG A 120 2.84 5.32 9.31
C ARG A 120 3.27 6.75 9.71
N PRO A 121 4.14 7.00 10.72
CA PRO A 121 4.53 8.37 11.07
C PRO A 121 5.25 9.09 9.93
N GLU A 122 6.09 8.39 9.17
CA GLU A 122 6.81 8.98 8.04
C GLU A 122 5.87 9.28 6.88
N LEU A 123 4.93 8.36 6.57
CA LEU A 123 3.93 8.60 5.54
C LEU A 123 2.99 9.76 5.91
N LEU A 124 2.66 9.91 7.20
CA LEU A 124 1.89 11.04 7.72
C LEU A 124 2.68 12.35 7.57
N GLU A 125 3.98 12.34 7.84
CA GLU A 125 4.82 13.54 7.70
C GLU A 125 4.95 13.99 6.24
N ILE A 126 5.15 13.05 5.31
CA ILE A 126 5.13 13.31 3.87
C ILE A 126 3.79 13.95 3.47
N ARG A 127 2.68 13.43 4.00
CA ARG A 127 1.35 13.98 3.76
C ARG A 127 1.20 15.41 4.28
N ASN A 128 1.61 15.65 5.52
CA ASN A 128 1.50 16.96 6.16
C ASN A 128 2.30 18.00 5.38
N THR A 129 3.53 17.66 5.01
CA THR A 129 4.39 18.52 4.18
C THR A 129 3.73 18.86 2.84
N TYR A 130 3.12 17.88 2.17
CA TYR A 130 2.41 18.10 0.91
C TYR A 130 1.20 19.02 1.03
N VAL A 131 0.40 18.86 2.08
CA VAL A 131 -0.77 19.71 2.34
C VAL A 131 -0.32 21.13 2.69
N ALA A 132 0.69 21.28 3.55
CA ALA A 132 1.26 22.58 3.90
C ALA A 132 1.79 23.31 2.67
N ALA A 133 2.58 22.65 1.84
CA ALA A 133 3.11 23.22 0.60
C ALA A 133 2.03 23.59 -0.42
N ALA A 134 0.83 23.00 -0.34
CA ALA A 134 -0.27 23.33 -1.23
C ALA A 134 -1.04 24.60 -0.82
N ALA A 135 -0.87 25.08 0.41
CA ALA A 135 -1.38 26.39 0.82
C ALA A 135 -0.72 27.52 -0.01
N ASP A 136 0.55 27.33 -0.36
CA ASP A 136 1.39 28.32 -1.05
C ASP A 136 1.43 28.15 -2.58
N ARG A 137 0.77 27.13 -3.13
CA ARG A 137 0.75 26.90 -4.59
C ARG A 137 -0.21 27.86 -5.30
N GLU A 138 0.36 28.70 -6.17
CA GLU A 138 -0.36 29.43 -7.21
C GLU A 138 -0.42 28.57 -8.48
N GLY A 139 -1.62 28.21 -8.93
CA GLY A 139 -1.81 27.46 -10.17
C GLY A 139 -3.18 26.79 -10.31
N PRO A 140 -3.55 26.35 -11.53
CA PRO A 140 -4.78 25.63 -11.77
C PRO A 140 -4.71 24.21 -11.21
N GLY A 141 -5.55 23.91 -10.22
CA GLY A 141 -5.65 22.58 -9.61
C GLY A 141 -6.46 22.61 -8.32
N ARG A 142 -7.18 21.52 -8.01
CA ARG A 142 -7.88 21.41 -6.73
C ARG A 142 -6.84 21.27 -5.63
N ARG A 143 -6.78 22.24 -4.71
CA ARG A 143 -5.94 22.14 -3.51
C ARG A 143 -6.30 20.85 -2.75
N PRO A 144 -5.31 20.07 -2.29
CA PRO A 144 -5.57 18.91 -1.46
C PRO A 144 -6.33 19.36 -0.21
N LEU A 145 -7.46 18.71 0.06
CA LEU A 145 -8.25 18.97 1.25
C LEU A 145 -7.44 18.55 2.49
N GLY A 146 -7.33 19.47 3.44
CA GLY A 146 -6.89 19.17 4.80
C GLY A 146 -7.73 18.04 5.39
N ASP A 147 -7.09 17.19 6.20
CA ASP A 147 -7.73 15.98 6.71
C ASP A 147 -8.90 16.27 7.66
N ASP A 148 -8.93 17.46 8.26
CA ASP A 148 -10.01 18.02 9.08
C ASP A 148 -11.23 18.47 8.27
N THR A 149 -11.05 18.82 7.00
CA THR A 149 -12.11 19.28 6.09
C THR A 149 -12.69 18.18 5.21
N ALA A 150 -12.13 16.97 5.26
CA ALA A 150 -12.55 15.86 4.43
C ALA A 150 -13.86 15.23 4.92
N THR A 151 -14.82 15.04 4.02
CA THR A 151 -16.12 14.39 4.33
C THR A 151 -16.06 12.87 4.27
N THR A 152 -14.94 12.29 3.83
CA THR A 152 -14.74 10.85 3.69
C THR A 152 -13.39 10.44 4.24
N ASP A 153 -13.33 9.25 4.84
CA ASP A 153 -12.08 8.66 5.33
C ASP A 153 -11.10 8.25 4.21
N GLY A 154 -11.60 8.12 2.97
CA GLY A 154 -10.77 7.80 1.82
C GLY A 154 -9.73 8.88 1.53
N LEU A 155 -8.47 8.45 1.47
CA LEU A 155 -7.32 9.27 1.13
C LEU A 155 -6.69 8.76 -0.17
N PRO A 156 -6.89 9.44 -1.31
CA PRO A 156 -6.19 9.08 -2.53
C PRO A 156 -4.70 9.36 -2.34
N PHE A 157 -3.90 8.32 -2.55
CA PHE A 157 -2.45 8.40 -2.60
C PHE A 157 -1.97 7.88 -3.94
N GLU A 158 -1.20 8.69 -4.63
CA GLU A 158 -0.69 8.35 -5.96
C GLU A 158 0.82 8.24 -5.88
N VAL A 159 1.33 7.11 -6.38
CA VAL A 159 2.75 6.85 -6.50
C VAL A 159 3.11 6.80 -7.97
N VAL A 160 4.13 7.55 -8.34
CA VAL A 160 4.76 7.54 -9.65
C VAL A 160 6.10 6.84 -9.53
N LEU A 161 6.26 5.76 -10.28
CA LEU A 161 7.48 4.96 -10.36
C LEU A 161 8.15 5.21 -11.72
N ARG A 162 9.45 5.50 -11.73
CA ARG A 162 10.28 5.66 -12.92
C ARG A 162 11.64 4.98 -12.69
N GLY A 163 11.85 3.80 -13.26
CA GLY A 163 13.06 3.02 -12.96
C GLY A 163 13.22 2.81 -11.45
N GLU A 164 14.35 3.23 -10.88
CA GLU A 164 14.62 3.12 -9.43
C GLU A 164 14.08 4.29 -8.61
N ASP A 165 13.39 5.24 -9.23
CA ASP A 165 12.79 6.37 -8.54
C ASP A 165 11.32 6.15 -8.25
N ALA A 166 10.92 6.49 -7.03
CA ALA A 166 9.52 6.54 -6.63
C ALA A 166 9.20 7.92 -6.05
N THR A 167 8.04 8.47 -6.40
CA THR A 167 7.55 9.75 -5.86
C THR A 167 6.07 9.66 -5.51
N GLY A 168 5.65 10.38 -4.49
CA GLY A 168 4.25 10.47 -4.09
C GLY A 168 4.03 11.67 -3.18
N TRP A 169 2.88 12.32 -3.32
CA TRP A 169 2.61 13.60 -2.64
C TRP A 169 3.76 14.62 -2.75
N GLY A 170 4.42 14.67 -3.92
CA GLY A 170 5.50 15.63 -4.17
C GLY A 170 6.81 15.37 -3.42
N ALA A 171 6.92 14.26 -2.68
CA ALA A 171 8.17 13.83 -2.03
C ALA A 171 8.78 12.62 -2.77
N SER A 172 10.09 12.43 -2.58
CA SER A 172 10.76 11.19 -2.96
C SER A 172 10.35 10.06 -2.00
N LEU A 173 10.01 8.92 -2.57
CA LEU A 173 9.73 7.66 -1.87
C LEU A 173 10.80 6.60 -2.16
N THR A 174 11.81 6.92 -2.97
CA THR A 174 12.94 6.05 -3.31
C THR A 174 13.60 5.40 -2.07
N PRO A 175 13.74 6.07 -0.91
CA PRO A 175 14.29 5.42 0.29
C PRO A 175 13.52 4.18 0.77
N TYR A 176 12.25 4.04 0.40
CA TYR A 176 11.38 2.93 0.78
C TYR A 176 11.20 1.89 -0.32
N LEU A 177 11.65 2.18 -1.54
CA LEU A 177 11.44 1.33 -2.71
C LEU A 177 12.26 0.06 -2.58
N GLU A 178 11.59 -1.08 -2.56
CA GLU A 178 12.15 -2.43 -2.46
C GLU A 178 13.09 -2.60 -1.26
N ARG A 179 12.84 -1.81 -0.21
CA ARG A 179 13.60 -1.79 1.03
C ARG A 179 12.69 -2.09 2.21
N TRP A 180 13.21 -2.92 3.10
CA TRP A 180 12.58 -3.19 4.38
C TRP A 180 13.17 -2.24 5.42
N PRO A 181 12.35 -1.71 6.36
CA PRO A 181 12.85 -0.86 7.43
C PRO A 181 13.78 -1.67 8.35
N GLU A 182 14.73 -0.99 9.00
CA GLU A 182 15.66 -1.62 9.95
C GLU A 182 14.96 -2.27 11.14
N THR A 183 13.72 -1.87 11.42
CA THR A 183 12.84 -2.46 12.45
C THR A 183 12.17 -3.76 12.01
N LEU A 184 12.26 -4.10 10.73
CA LEU A 184 11.87 -5.40 10.16
C LEU A 184 13.10 -6.07 9.53
N PRO A 185 14.15 -6.41 10.32
CA PRO A 185 15.34 -7.09 9.79
C PRO A 185 15.00 -8.51 9.31
N VAL A 186 15.95 -9.12 8.61
CA VAL A 186 15.89 -10.56 8.36
C VAL A 186 16.26 -11.25 9.67
N VAL A 187 15.41 -12.15 10.16
CA VAL A 187 15.70 -12.93 11.36
C VAL A 187 16.77 -13.98 11.00
N ALA A 188 17.86 -13.99 11.76
CA ALA A 188 18.96 -14.91 11.55
C ALA A 188 18.49 -16.37 11.69
N GLY A 189 18.80 -17.21 10.70
CA GLY A 189 18.33 -18.60 10.67
C GLY A 189 16.87 -18.77 10.21
N GLY A 190 16.24 -17.70 9.71
CA GLY A 190 14.91 -17.75 9.10
C GLY A 190 14.89 -18.56 7.78
N PRO A 191 13.71 -18.97 7.32
CA PRO A 191 13.59 -19.88 6.16
C PRO A 191 14.09 -19.29 4.83
N GLY A 192 14.22 -17.97 4.73
CA GLY A 192 14.74 -17.26 3.55
C GLY A 192 16.19 -16.78 3.69
N THR A 193 16.89 -17.03 4.80
CA THR A 193 18.35 -16.83 4.83
C THR A 193 19.01 -17.91 3.99
N ILE A 194 19.45 -17.56 2.78
CA ILE A 194 20.34 -18.41 1.98
C ILE A 194 21.67 -18.48 2.74
N ALA A 195 22.06 -19.69 3.15
CA ALA A 195 23.33 -19.98 3.80
C ALA A 195 24.53 -19.71 2.88
#